data_AF-A0A939TTG5-F1
#
_entry.id   AF-A0A939TTG5-F1
#
_cell.length_a   1.000
_cell.length_b   1.000
_cell.length_c   1.000
_cell.angle_alpha   90.00
_cell.angle_beta   90.00
_cell.angle_gamma   90.00
#
_symmetry.space_group_name_H-M   'P 1'
#
loop_
_entity.id
_entity.type
_entity.pdbx_description
1 polymer ?
#
loop_
_entity_poly.entity_id
_entity_poly.type
_entity_poly.pdbx_seq_one_letter_code
_entity_poly.pdbx_strand_id
1 'polypeptide(L)'
;MARRETGSDLHWTVLRRRYLELGTGEFIAAAVFAAVAAGVISPRLGTQQDVLALWCALVPLLVILVQAGVYWLLARHGLGREPMSTRARAVYRAFRYGNPVMLIVALVAIVVWRPTQFSIFAMVVAVWLFAAVEYVNYYVMRVAYPIQHWPRRVLRRRRPQLVRDLMSVR
;
A
#
# COMPACT_ATOMS: atom_id res chain seq x y z
N MET A 1 23.16 -19.65 33.39
CA MET A 1 22.07 -18.80 32.88
C MET A 1 22.58 -17.92 31.72
N ALA A 2 22.85 -18.47 30.53
CA ALA A 2 23.46 -17.68 29.43
C ALA A 2 23.01 -18.09 28.01
N ARG A 3 21.83 -18.72 27.85
CA ARG A 3 21.40 -19.31 26.56
C ARG A 3 20.07 -18.79 26.00
N ARG A 4 19.42 -17.81 26.65
CA ARG A 4 18.12 -17.26 26.21
C ARG A 4 18.21 -15.92 25.47
N GLU A 5 19.33 -15.21 25.52
CA GLU A 5 19.45 -13.85 24.95
C GLU A 5 19.82 -13.84 23.46
N THR A 6 20.60 -14.81 22.98
CA THR A 6 21.02 -14.87 21.56
C THR A 6 19.86 -15.14 20.58
N GLY A 7 18.81 -15.82 21.02
CA GLY A 7 17.66 -16.14 20.16
C GLY A 7 16.75 -14.95 19.86
N SER A 8 16.57 -14.04 20.83
CA SER A 8 15.76 -12.82 20.64
C SER A 8 16.46 -11.83 19.72
N ASP A 9 17.77 -11.63 19.88
CA ASP A 9 18.51 -10.63 19.12
C ASP A 9 18.61 -10.99 17.63
N LEU A 10 18.77 -12.28 17.33
CA LEU A 10 18.68 -12.79 15.96
C LEU A 10 17.28 -12.62 15.37
N HIS A 11 16.23 -12.82 16.15
CA HIS A 11 14.85 -12.62 15.68
C HIS A 11 14.57 -11.14 15.33
N TRP A 12 15.00 -10.21 16.18
CA TRP A 12 14.80 -8.77 15.97
C TRP A 12 15.57 -8.23 14.77
N THR A 13 16.81 -8.68 14.58
CA THR A 13 17.63 -8.26 13.43
C THR A 13 17.05 -8.74 12.10
N VAL A 14 16.57 -9.99 12.05
CA VAL A 14 15.87 -10.54 10.87
C VAL A 14 14.58 -9.78 10.57
N LEU A 15 13.78 -9.47 11.60
CA LEU A 15 12.52 -8.73 11.41
C LEU A 15 12.77 -7.29 10.94
N ARG A 16 13.78 -6.62 11.51
CA ARG A 16 14.21 -5.27 11.13
C ARG A 16 14.66 -5.21 9.68
N ARG A 17 15.42 -6.20 9.22
CA ARG A 17 15.85 -6.33 7.83
C ARG A 17 14.65 -6.54 6.90
N ARG A 18 13.71 -7.42 7.28
CA ARG A 18 12.51 -7.68 6.48
C ARG A 18 11.63 -6.44 6.32
N TYR A 19 11.47 -5.63 7.35
CA TYR A 19 10.72 -4.37 7.26
C TYR A 19 11.43 -3.32 6.40
N LEU A 20 12.76 -3.28 6.41
CA LEU A 20 13.52 -2.48 5.46
C LEU A 20 13.24 -2.91 4.03
N GLU A 21 13.42 -4.19 3.73
CA GLU A 21 13.25 -4.74 2.38
C GLU A 21 11.83 -4.47 1.85
N LEU A 22 10.80 -4.69 2.69
CA LEU A 22 9.42 -4.35 2.36
C LEU A 22 9.27 -2.85 2.09
N GLY A 23 9.68 -1.99 3.03
CA GLY A 23 9.53 -0.54 2.89
C GLY A 23 10.24 0.01 1.65
N THR A 24 11.48 -0.42 1.40
CA THR A 24 12.23 -0.03 0.20
C THR A 24 11.60 -0.58 -1.06
N GLY A 25 11.03 -1.78 -1.02
CA GLY A 25 10.32 -2.38 -2.15
C GLY A 25 9.11 -1.54 -2.58
N GLU A 26 8.31 -1.06 -1.62
CA GLU A 26 7.16 -0.19 -1.91
C GLU A 26 7.58 1.14 -2.55
N PHE A 27 8.66 1.78 -2.05
CA PHE A 27 9.18 3.02 -2.64
C PHE A 27 9.73 2.81 -4.04
N ILE A 28 10.47 1.72 -4.27
CA ILE A 28 10.97 1.36 -5.60
C ILE A 28 9.80 1.12 -6.54
N ALA A 29 8.77 0.37 -6.10
CA ALA A 29 7.58 0.15 -6.91
C ALA A 29 6.88 1.47 -7.28
N ALA A 30 6.68 2.37 -6.31
CA ALA A 30 6.10 3.68 -6.56
C ALA A 30 6.94 4.50 -7.56
N ALA A 31 8.26 4.52 -7.40
CA ALA A 31 9.16 5.23 -8.29
C ALA A 31 9.12 4.65 -9.72
N VAL A 32 9.12 3.33 -9.86
CA VAL A 32 9.04 2.64 -11.16
C VAL A 32 7.69 2.95 -11.83
N PHE A 33 6.58 2.83 -11.12
CA PHE A 33 5.26 3.16 -11.67
C PHE A 33 5.17 4.61 -12.13
N ALA A 34 5.68 5.55 -11.32
CA ALA A 34 5.70 6.96 -11.68
C ALA A 34 6.60 7.23 -12.90
N ALA A 35 7.82 6.67 -12.94
CA ALA A 35 8.77 6.87 -14.02
C ALA A 35 8.28 6.26 -15.35
N VAL A 36 7.73 5.05 -15.30
CA VAL A 36 7.16 4.38 -16.48
C VAL A 36 5.93 5.14 -16.97
N ALA A 37 5.03 5.57 -16.08
CA ALA A 37 3.86 6.32 -16.48
C ALA A 37 4.22 7.68 -17.10
N ALA A 38 5.15 8.43 -16.50
CA ALA A 38 5.54 9.75 -16.97
C ALA A 38 6.41 9.70 -18.24
N GLY A 39 7.41 8.82 -18.27
CA GLY A 39 8.41 8.79 -19.34
C GLY A 39 8.06 7.88 -20.52
N VAL A 40 7.24 6.85 -20.30
CA VAL A 40 6.96 5.82 -21.31
C VAL A 40 5.50 5.84 -21.76
N ILE A 41 4.55 5.87 -20.82
CA ILE A 41 3.12 5.73 -21.17
C ILE A 41 2.52 7.07 -21.58
N SER A 42 2.62 8.11 -20.74
CA SER A 42 1.98 9.41 -20.98
C SER A 42 2.32 10.02 -22.34
N PRO A 43 3.58 9.99 -22.83
CA PRO A 43 3.92 10.55 -24.15
C PRO A 43 3.32 9.75 -25.33
N ARG A 44 2.90 8.51 -25.09
CA ARG A 44 2.31 7.62 -26.11
C ARG A 44 0.78 7.66 -26.12
N LEU A 45 0.17 8.35 -25.15
CA LEU A 45 -1.27 8.54 -25.12
C LEU A 45 -1.65 9.65 -26.09
N GLY A 46 -2.62 9.38 -26.95
CA GLY A 46 -2.99 10.27 -28.05
C GLY A 46 -3.75 11.53 -27.62
N THR A 47 -4.33 11.55 -26.42
CA THR A 47 -5.11 12.69 -25.93
C THR A 47 -4.77 13.07 -24.49
N GLN A 48 -5.01 14.34 -24.16
CA GLN A 48 -4.87 14.85 -22.80
C GLN A 48 -5.85 14.17 -21.83
N GLN A 49 -7.03 13.79 -22.30
CA GLN A 49 -8.03 13.07 -21.49
C GLN A 49 -7.52 11.70 -21.04
N ASP A 50 -6.86 10.96 -21.94
CA ASP A 50 -6.27 9.66 -21.62
C ASP A 50 -5.14 9.80 -20.58
N VAL A 51 -4.31 10.83 -20.71
CA VAL A 51 -3.25 11.15 -19.75
C VAL A 51 -3.85 11.49 -18.38
N LEU A 52 -4.86 12.35 -18.35
CA LEU A 52 -5.52 12.73 -17.09
C LEU A 52 -6.19 11.53 -16.41
N ALA A 53 -6.87 10.67 -17.17
CA ALA A 53 -7.49 9.45 -16.64
C ALA A 53 -6.44 8.48 -16.05
N LEU A 54 -5.30 8.30 -16.73
CA LEU A 54 -4.17 7.52 -16.20
C LEU A 54 -3.67 8.09 -14.86
N TRP A 55 -3.41 9.40 -14.79
CA TRP A 55 -2.92 10.01 -13.56
C TRP A 55 -3.97 9.97 -12.43
N CYS A 56 -5.26 10.04 -12.76
CA CYS A 56 -6.33 9.84 -11.78
C CYS A 56 -6.30 8.45 -11.16
N ALA A 57 -5.99 7.40 -11.92
CA ALA A 57 -5.82 6.05 -11.39
C ALA A 57 -4.49 5.88 -10.64
N LEU A 58 -3.43 6.48 -11.17
CA LEU A 58 -2.06 6.25 -10.72
C LEU A 58 -1.71 6.99 -9.42
N VAL A 59 -2.14 8.24 -9.25
CA VAL A 59 -1.84 9.02 -8.04
C VAL A 59 -2.31 8.31 -6.76
N PRO A 60 -3.55 7.78 -6.68
CA PRO A 60 -3.98 6.98 -5.53
C PRO A 60 -3.07 5.78 -5.25
N LEU A 61 -2.65 5.05 -6.29
CA LEU A 61 -1.74 3.92 -6.15
C LEU A 61 -0.41 4.36 -5.53
N LEU A 62 0.21 5.41 -6.08
CA LEU A 62 1.49 5.93 -5.60
C LEU A 62 1.40 6.38 -4.14
N VAL A 63 0.33 7.10 -3.78
CA VAL A 63 0.09 7.54 -2.41
C VAL A 63 -0.01 6.35 -1.46
N ILE A 64 -0.74 5.29 -1.83
CA ILE A 64 -0.89 4.09 -1.00
C ILE A 64 0.46 3.37 -0.83
N LEU A 65 1.23 3.20 -1.91
CA LEU A 65 2.56 2.57 -1.86
C LEU A 65 3.54 3.37 -0.98
N VAL A 66 3.58 4.69 -1.14
CA VAL A 66 4.40 5.57 -0.30
C VAL A 66 4.00 5.47 1.17
N GLN A 67 2.70 5.51 1.48
CA GLN A 67 2.21 5.35 2.84
C GLN A 67 2.59 3.98 3.42
N ALA A 68 2.48 2.91 2.64
CA ALA A 68 2.90 1.57 3.04
C ALA A 68 4.41 1.50 3.30
N GLY A 69 5.22 2.07 2.41
CA GLY A 69 6.68 2.18 2.56
C GLY A 69 7.07 2.91 3.84
N VAL A 70 6.49 4.10 4.08
CA VAL A 70 6.68 4.87 5.32
C VAL A 70 6.29 4.05 6.54
N TYR A 71 5.15 3.35 6.50
CA TYR A 71 4.71 2.49 7.60
C TYR A 71 5.75 1.42 7.95
N TRP A 72 6.25 0.66 6.97
CA TRP A 72 7.22 -0.39 7.23
C TRP A 72 8.53 0.15 7.80
N LEU A 73 8.99 1.29 7.30
CA LEU A 73 10.19 1.95 7.83
C LEU A 73 9.99 2.46 9.27
N LEU A 74 8.82 3.00 9.60
CA LEU A 74 8.51 3.44 10.97
C LEU A 74 8.33 2.24 11.91
N ALA A 75 7.66 1.17 11.45
CA ALA A 75 7.48 -0.07 12.21
C ALA A 75 8.82 -0.72 12.59
N ARG A 76 9.86 -0.51 11.77
CA ARG A 76 11.25 -0.92 12.07
C ARG A 76 11.79 -0.32 13.37
N HIS A 77 11.46 0.93 13.66
CA HIS A 77 11.94 1.66 14.84
C HIS A 77 11.12 1.31 16.09
N GLY A 78 9.86 0.89 15.92
CA GLY A 78 8.95 0.50 17.00
C GLY A 78 9.08 -0.95 17.49
N LEU A 79 10.06 -1.71 17.00
CA LEU A 79 10.32 -3.09 17.43
C LEU A 79 10.87 -3.12 18.87
N GLY A 80 9.98 -3.03 19.85
CA GLY A 80 10.23 -3.44 21.24
C GLY A 80 10.47 -2.34 22.27
N ARG A 81 10.24 -1.04 21.99
CA ARG A 81 10.52 0.01 22.99
C ARG A 81 9.44 1.06 23.26
N GLU A 82 8.53 1.38 22.35
CA GLU A 82 7.44 2.33 22.68
C GLU A 82 6.12 2.03 21.94
N PRO A 83 4.96 2.17 22.62
CA PRO A 83 3.66 2.13 21.95
C PRO A 83 3.58 3.25 20.90
N MET A 84 2.98 2.92 19.74
CA MET A 84 2.81 3.85 18.63
C MET A 84 2.21 5.19 19.10
N SER A 85 2.94 6.28 18.86
CA SER A 85 2.57 7.61 19.35
C SER A 85 1.14 8.00 18.92
N THR A 86 0.43 8.75 19.77
CA THR A 86 -0.95 9.18 19.52
C THR A 86 -1.10 9.93 18.18
N ARG A 87 -0.05 10.64 17.77
CA ARG A 87 0.02 11.32 16.46
C ARG A 87 0.09 10.32 15.30
N ALA A 88 0.93 9.30 15.37
CA ALA A 88 1.01 8.26 14.35
C ALA A 88 -0.31 7.49 14.21
N ARG A 89 -1.00 7.26 15.33
CA ARG A 89 -2.34 6.66 15.37
C ARG A 89 -3.40 7.55 14.67
N ALA A 90 -3.38 8.86 14.92
CA ALA A 90 -4.31 9.80 14.31
C ALA A 90 -4.10 9.90 12.79
N VAL A 91 -2.84 10.01 12.36
CA VAL A 91 -2.46 10.02 10.94
C VAL A 91 -2.91 8.76 10.23
N TYR A 92 -2.69 7.58 10.83
CA TYR A 92 -3.12 6.33 10.21
C TYR A 92 -4.65 6.18 10.14
N ARG A 93 -5.38 6.67 11.14
CA ARG A 93 -6.85 6.74 11.07
C ARG A 93 -7.31 7.67 9.96
N ALA A 94 -6.68 8.83 9.80
CA ALA A 94 -6.99 9.75 8.70
C ALA A 94 -6.77 9.07 7.34
N PHE A 95 -5.65 8.38 7.14
CA PHE A 95 -5.39 7.63 5.90
C PHE A 95 -6.39 6.50 5.64
N ARG A 96 -6.82 5.79 6.68
CA ARG A 96 -7.82 4.72 6.54
C ARG A 96 -9.14 5.21 5.94
N TYR A 97 -9.57 6.43 6.28
CA TYR A 97 -10.80 7.03 5.75
C TYR A 97 -10.58 7.91 4.52
N GLY A 98 -9.42 8.57 4.42
CA GLY A 98 -9.07 9.40 3.27
C GLY A 98 -8.80 8.60 2.00
N ASN A 99 -8.15 7.44 2.10
CA ASN A 99 -7.82 6.62 0.93
C ASN A 99 -9.06 6.10 0.17
N PRO A 100 -10.14 5.61 0.82
CA PRO A 100 -11.39 5.30 0.13
C PRO A 100 -11.99 6.49 -0.61
N VAL A 101 -12.01 7.67 0.02
CA VAL A 101 -12.53 8.89 -0.61
C VAL A 101 -11.69 9.23 -1.85
N MET A 102 -10.36 9.17 -1.74
CA MET A 102 -9.45 9.38 -2.87
C MET A 102 -9.68 8.38 -4.00
N LEU A 103 -9.88 7.09 -3.69
CA LEU A 103 -10.19 6.05 -4.69
C LEU A 103 -11.53 6.29 -5.37
N ILE A 104 -12.57 6.69 -4.63
CA ILE A 104 -13.88 7.02 -5.20
C ILE A 104 -13.78 8.25 -6.11
N VAL A 105 -13.11 9.31 -5.66
CA VAL A 105 -12.89 10.53 -6.46
C VAL A 105 -12.12 10.18 -7.74
N ALA A 106 -11.08 9.35 -7.65
CA ALA A 106 -10.34 8.87 -8.80
C ALA A 106 -11.22 8.07 -9.78
N LEU A 107 -12.08 7.18 -9.27
CA LEU A 107 -13.01 6.41 -10.10
C LEU A 107 -13.99 7.34 -10.86
N VAL A 108 -14.57 8.31 -10.15
CA VAL A 108 -15.46 9.31 -10.77
C VAL A 108 -14.72 10.09 -11.85
N ALA A 109 -13.49 10.54 -11.56
CA ALA A 109 -12.68 11.27 -12.53
C ALA A 109 -12.40 10.42 -13.79
N ILE A 110 -12.03 9.15 -13.65
CA ILE A 110 -11.81 8.23 -14.78
C ILE A 110 -13.07 8.12 -15.66
N VAL A 111 -14.25 8.02 -15.04
CA VAL A 111 -15.53 7.95 -15.75
C VAL A 111 -15.86 9.27 -16.44
N VAL A 112 -15.57 10.43 -15.83
CA VAL A 112 -15.84 11.75 -16.41
C VAL A 112 -14.94 12.03 -17.62
N TRP A 113 -13.65 11.71 -17.52
CA TRP A 113 -12.68 11.98 -18.59
C TRP A 113 -12.90 11.11 -19.83
N ARG A 114 -13.57 9.95 -19.69
CA ARG A 114 -13.90 9.00 -20.77
C ARG A 114 -12.74 8.76 -21.75
N PRO A 115 -11.79 7.88 -21.39
CA PRO A 115 -10.69 7.51 -22.27
C PRO A 115 -11.16 7.10 -23.66
N THR A 116 -10.41 7.52 -24.68
CA THR A 116 -10.86 7.47 -26.07
C THR A 116 -10.88 6.07 -26.65
N GLN A 117 -10.01 5.19 -26.14
CA GLN A 117 -9.88 3.81 -26.58
C GLN A 117 -10.21 2.84 -25.44
N PHE A 118 -10.88 1.74 -25.78
CA PHE A 118 -11.22 0.70 -24.82
C PHE A 118 -9.97 0.08 -24.16
N SER A 119 -8.88 -0.08 -24.90
CA SER A 119 -7.60 -0.59 -24.39
C SER A 119 -7.02 0.32 -23.28
N ILE A 120 -7.02 1.63 -23.52
CA ILE A 120 -6.56 2.63 -22.54
C ILE A 120 -7.50 2.63 -21.34
N PHE A 121 -8.81 2.62 -21.56
CA PHE A 121 -9.79 2.54 -20.47
C PHE A 121 -9.56 1.30 -19.59
N ALA A 122 -9.41 0.12 -20.20
CA ALA A 122 -9.15 -1.12 -19.48
C ALA A 122 -7.83 -1.07 -18.67
N MET A 123 -6.77 -0.49 -19.25
CA MET A 123 -5.51 -0.29 -18.55
C MET A 123 -5.66 0.65 -17.34
N VAL A 124 -6.33 1.79 -17.50
CA VAL A 124 -6.56 2.76 -16.43
C VAL A 124 -7.39 2.14 -15.31
N VAL A 125 -8.45 1.40 -15.65
CA VAL A 125 -9.26 0.65 -14.68
C VAL A 125 -8.43 -0.42 -13.97
N ALA A 126 -7.53 -1.13 -14.67
CA ALA A 126 -6.65 -2.11 -14.05
C ALA A 126 -5.68 -1.47 -13.04
N VAL A 127 -5.09 -0.31 -13.37
CA VAL A 127 -4.25 0.46 -12.45
C VAL A 127 -5.05 0.91 -11.21
N TRP A 128 -6.27 1.40 -11.42
CA TRP A 128 -7.15 1.81 -10.33
C TRP A 128 -7.55 0.62 -9.44
N LEU A 129 -7.90 -0.52 -10.03
CA LEU A 129 -8.21 -1.76 -9.30
C LEU A 129 -7.00 -2.23 -8.49
N PHE A 130 -5.79 -2.14 -9.05
CA PHE A 130 -4.57 -2.45 -8.35
C PHE A 130 -4.37 -1.53 -7.13
N ALA A 131 -4.62 -0.23 -7.27
CA ALA A 131 -4.64 0.71 -6.15
C ALA A 131 -5.64 0.31 -5.06
N ALA A 132 -6.87 -0.09 -5.45
CA ALA A 132 -7.89 -0.54 -4.52
C ALA A 132 -7.48 -1.84 -3.79
N VAL A 133 -6.85 -2.79 -4.49
CA VAL A 133 -6.30 -4.01 -3.89
C VAL A 133 -5.20 -3.68 -2.89
N GLU A 134 -4.29 -2.77 -3.21
CA GLU A 134 -3.25 -2.33 -2.27
C GLU A 134 -3.85 -1.62 -1.05
N TYR A 135 -4.86 -0.77 -1.24
CA TYR A 135 -5.60 -0.18 -0.12
C TYR A 135 -6.17 -1.26 0.79
N VAL A 136 -6.85 -2.26 0.23
CA VAL A 136 -7.43 -3.36 1.00
C VAL A 136 -6.32 -4.11 1.75
N ASN A 137 -5.23 -4.43 1.05
CA ASN A 137 -4.07 -5.15 1.58
C ASN A 137 -3.48 -4.46 2.83
N TYR A 138 -3.34 -3.14 2.79
CA TYR A 138 -2.70 -2.38 3.86
C TYR A 138 -3.65 -1.93 4.97
N TYR A 139 -4.90 -1.57 4.64
CA TYR A 139 -5.81 -0.88 5.57
C TYR A 139 -7.02 -1.70 6.02
N VAL A 140 -7.42 -2.74 5.28
CA VAL A 140 -8.66 -3.50 5.53
C VAL A 140 -8.36 -4.95 5.94
N MET A 141 -7.72 -5.71 5.06
CA MET A 141 -7.43 -7.14 5.22
C MET A 141 -6.11 -7.48 4.54
N ARG A 142 -5.21 -8.18 5.25
CA ARG A 142 -3.91 -8.57 4.69
C ARG A 142 -4.09 -9.69 3.66
N VAL A 143 -4.14 -9.35 2.37
CA VAL A 143 -4.26 -10.30 1.26
C VAL A 143 -2.89 -10.81 0.81
N ALA A 144 -1.81 -10.06 1.05
CA ALA A 144 -0.49 -10.42 0.56
C ALA A 144 0.24 -11.47 1.46
N TYR A 145 0.41 -12.66 0.84
CA TYR A 145 1.37 -13.77 1.05
C TYR A 145 0.96 -15.00 1.92
N PRO A 146 1.13 -16.27 1.45
CA PRO A 146 1.39 -16.84 0.12
C PRO A 146 0.16 -17.57 -0.50
N ILE A 147 0.08 -17.60 -1.85
CA ILE A 147 -1.01 -18.20 -2.67
C ILE A 147 -1.37 -19.64 -2.25
N GLN A 148 -0.37 -20.39 -1.77
CA GLN A 148 -0.49 -21.79 -1.35
C GLN A 148 -1.51 -22.00 -0.21
N HIS A 149 -1.90 -20.94 0.51
CA HIS A 149 -2.83 -21.02 1.66
C HIS A 149 -4.05 -20.10 1.52
N TRP A 150 -4.27 -19.55 0.32
CA TRP A 150 -5.30 -18.57 0.00
C TRP A 150 -6.73 -18.98 0.42
N PRO A 151 -7.25 -20.18 0.05
CA PRO A 151 -8.66 -20.48 0.30
C PRO A 151 -9.00 -20.65 1.78
N ARG A 152 -8.05 -21.10 2.62
CA ARG A 152 -8.29 -21.35 4.06
C ARG A 152 -8.22 -20.08 4.92
N ARG A 153 -7.65 -18.98 4.42
CA ARG A 153 -7.46 -17.75 5.22
C ARG A 153 -8.49 -16.66 4.92
N VAL A 154 -9.09 -16.62 3.73
CA VAL A 154 -10.21 -15.72 3.42
C VAL A 154 -11.41 -15.95 4.36
N LEU A 155 -11.63 -17.19 4.80
CA LEU A 155 -12.68 -17.55 5.75
C LEU A 155 -12.40 -17.08 7.20
N ARG A 156 -11.13 -16.80 7.52
CA ARG A 156 -10.67 -16.40 8.85
C ARG A 156 -10.24 -14.94 8.75
N ARG A 157 -11.17 -13.98 8.90
CA ARG A 157 -10.92 -12.52 8.98
C ARG A 157 -9.74 -12.18 9.93
N ARG A 158 -8.49 -12.32 9.46
CA ARG A 158 -7.28 -12.04 10.23
C ARG A 158 -6.95 -10.58 10.01
N ARG A 159 -7.27 -9.74 11.00
CA ARG A 159 -6.98 -8.31 10.99
C ARG A 159 -5.48 -8.07 10.68
N PRO A 160 -5.14 -7.08 9.84
CA PRO A 160 -3.76 -6.69 9.56
C PRO A 160 -2.98 -6.44 10.85
N GLN A 161 -1.67 -6.70 10.85
CA GLN A 161 -0.82 -6.51 12.04
C GLN A 161 -0.83 -5.05 12.51
N LEU A 162 -0.90 -4.12 11.56
CA LEU A 162 -1.11 -2.70 11.81
C LEU A 162 -2.43 -2.42 12.58
N VAL A 163 -3.52 -3.05 12.17
CA VAL A 163 -4.80 -2.96 12.89
C VAL A 163 -4.74 -3.64 14.26
N ARG A 164 -3.92 -4.68 14.43
CA ARG A 164 -3.69 -5.31 15.73
C ARG A 164 -2.88 -4.42 16.66
N ASP A 165 -1.83 -3.78 16.19
CA ASP A 165 -1.01 -2.84 16.97
C ASP A 165 -1.84 -1.61 17.39
N LEU A 166 -2.80 -1.20 16.56
CA LEU A 166 -3.78 -0.17 16.91
C LEU A 166 -4.77 -0.60 18.00
N MET A 167 -5.00 -1.91 18.19
CA MET A 167 -5.99 -2.45 19.13
C MET A 167 -5.41 -3.24 20.32
N SER A 168 -4.10 -3.54 20.34
CA SER A 168 -3.45 -4.37 21.38
C SER A 168 -2.98 -3.60 22.61
N VAL A 169 -3.18 -2.28 22.65
CA VAL A 169 -2.87 -1.45 23.81
C VAL A 169 -4.19 -1.04 24.46
N ARG A 170 -4.56 -1.75 25.53
CA ARG A 170 -5.60 -1.37 26.48
C ARG A 170 -4.95 -0.87 27.74
#